data_AF-A0AAV2ZQ37-F1
#
_entry.id   AF-A0AAV2ZQ37-F1
#
_cell.length_a   1.000
_cell.length_b   1.000
_cell.length_c   1.000
_cell.angle_alpha   90.00
_cell.angle_beta   90.00
_cell.angle_gamma   90.00
#
_symmetry.space_group_name_H-M   'P 1'
#
loop_
_entity.id
_entity.type
_entity.pdbx_description
1 polymer ?
#
loop_
_entity_poly.entity_id
_entity_poly.type
_entity_poly.pdbx_seq_one_letter_code
_entity_poly.pdbx_strand_id
1 'polypeptide(L)'
;MESQVRQNFNSDCEAAINRTVNLELYASYTYLSMSYFFDRDDVAFAHVAEFFKKQSHEEREHAEKFIKYQNKRGGRVVLQDIK
;
A
#
# COMPACT_ATOMS: atom_id res chain seq x y z
N MET A 1 -10.61 23.36 5.48
CA MET A 1 -10.82 23.34 6.94
C MET A 1 -9.70 22.51 7.55
N GLU A 2 -8.94 23.09 8.48
CA GLU A 2 -7.84 22.37 9.14
C GLU A 2 -8.38 21.36 10.16
N SER A 3 -7.66 20.24 10.31
CA SER A 3 -8.04 19.20 11.26
C SER A 3 -7.71 19.62 12.69
N GLN A 4 -8.67 19.52 13.61
CA GLN A 4 -8.49 19.90 15.02
C GLN A 4 -7.37 19.12 15.74
N VAL A 5 -7.04 17.92 15.26
CA VAL A 5 -6.01 17.05 15.85
C VAL A 5 -4.63 17.22 15.22
N ARG A 6 -4.48 18.11 14.23
CA ARG A 6 -3.19 18.28 13.53
C ARG A 6 -2.24 19.13 14.37
N GLN A 7 -1.17 18.49 14.84
CA GLN A 7 -0.11 19.15 15.62
C GLN A 7 1.28 18.76 15.12
N ASN A 8 2.12 19.75 14.82
CA ASN A 8 3.49 19.59 14.31
C ASN A 8 3.60 18.52 13.20
N PHE A 9 2.69 18.58 12.24
CA PHE A 9 2.63 17.65 11.11
C PHE A 9 2.73 18.43 9.81
N ASN A 10 3.97 18.60 9.35
CA ASN A 10 4.31 19.39 8.17
C ASN A 10 3.63 18.82 6.90
N SER A 11 3.25 19.69 5.98
CA SER A 11 2.65 19.32 4.69
C SER A 11 3.51 18.35 3.88
N ASP A 12 4.84 18.47 3.96
CA ASP A 12 5.77 17.60 3.25
C ASP A 12 5.71 16.16 3.77
N CYS A 13 5.54 15.99 5.10
CA CYS A 13 5.34 14.68 5.71
C CYS A 13 4.00 14.06 5.33
N GLU A 14 2.93 14.86 5.30
CA GLU A 14 1.61 14.42 4.83
C GLU A 14 1.67 13.95 3.38
N ALA A 15 2.30 14.74 2.51
CA ALA A 15 2.48 14.40 1.10
C ALA A 15 3.37 13.15 0.93
N ALA A 16 4.44 13.02 1.72
CA ALA A 16 5.29 11.83 1.72
C ALA A 16 4.51 10.57 2.12
N ILE A 17 3.68 10.63 3.16
CA ILE A 17 2.84 9.50 3.56
C ILE A 17 1.85 9.11 2.46
N ASN A 18 1.21 10.07 1.80
CA ASN A 18 0.34 9.76 0.66
C ASN A 18 1.10 9.09 -0.50
N ARG A 19 2.33 9.53 -0.79
CA ARG A 19 3.19 8.87 -1.79
C ARG A 19 3.56 7.45 -1.38
N THR A 20 3.92 7.24 -0.10
CA THR A 20 4.23 5.91 0.43
C THR A 20 3.02 4.99 0.36
N VAL A 21 1.82 5.45 0.74
CA VAL A 21 0.58 4.67 0.60
C VAL A 21 0.41 4.17 -0.84
N ASN A 22 0.63 5.03 -1.84
CA ASN A 22 0.50 4.62 -3.24
C ASN A 22 1.59 3.62 -3.65
N LEU A 23 2.81 3.77 -3.14
CA LEU A 23 3.91 2.84 -3.40
C LEU A 23 3.63 1.44 -2.82
N GLU A 24 3.10 1.36 -1.60
CA GLU A 24 2.73 0.08 -0.98
C GLU A 24 1.56 -0.59 -1.74
N LEU A 25 0.58 0.19 -2.20
CA LEU A 25 -0.51 -0.34 -3.02
C LEU A 25 -0.01 -0.82 -4.40
N TYR A 26 0.95 -0.11 -5.01
CA TYR A 26 1.61 -0.54 -6.24
C TYR A 26 2.39 -1.84 -6.05
N ALA A 27 3.16 -1.96 -4.97
CA ALA A 27 3.86 -3.19 -4.62
C ALA A 27 2.88 -4.35 -4.39
N SER A 28 1.80 -4.10 -3.65
CA SER A 28 0.73 -5.08 -3.44
C SER A 28 0.13 -5.57 -4.77
N TYR A 29 -0.17 -4.65 -5.69
CA TYR A 29 -0.75 -5.00 -6.99
C TYR A 29 0.23 -5.76 -7.88
N THR A 30 1.50 -5.37 -7.85
CA THR A 30 2.59 -6.06 -8.57
C THR A 30 2.76 -7.49 -8.07
N TYR A 31 2.85 -7.69 -6.74
CA TYR A 31 2.95 -9.03 -6.17
C TYR A 31 1.73 -9.89 -6.43
N LEU A 32 0.53 -9.30 -6.51
CA LEU A 32 -0.67 -10.03 -6.91
C LEU A 32 -0.54 -10.54 -8.35
N SER A 33 -0.07 -9.70 -9.27
CA SER A 33 0.18 -10.09 -10.66
C SER A 33 1.22 -11.23 -10.74
N MET A 34 2.31 -11.12 -9.98
CA MET A 34 3.34 -12.18 -9.91
C MET A 34 2.78 -13.49 -9.36
N SER A 35 1.96 -13.43 -8.30
CA SER A 35 1.31 -14.61 -7.73
C SER A 35 0.54 -15.39 -8.79
N TYR A 36 -0.33 -14.70 -9.54
CA TYR A 36 -1.11 -15.34 -10.60
C TYR A 36 -0.30 -15.74 -11.83
N PHE A 37 0.86 -15.13 -12.08
CA PHE A 37 1.78 -15.62 -13.10
C PHE A 37 2.35 -17.00 -12.73
N PHE A 38 2.79 -17.18 -11.48
CA PHE A 38 3.36 -18.45 -11.01
C PHE A 38 2.31 -19.55 -10.79
N ASP A 39 1.04 -19.17 -10.65
CA ASP A 39 -0.12 -20.07 -10.48
C ASP A 39 -0.61 -20.69 -11.81
N ARG A 40 -0.18 -20.17 -12.96
CA ARG A 40 -0.59 -20.70 -14.27
C ARG A 40 -0.17 -22.16 -14.44
N ASP A 41 -0.96 -22.94 -15.17
CA ASP A 41 -0.68 -24.35 -15.43
C ASP A 41 0.62 -24.60 -16.22
N ASP A 42 1.04 -23.63 -17.04
CA ASP A 42 2.27 -23.68 -17.83
C ASP A 42 3.53 -23.22 -17.06
N VAL A 43 3.38 -22.67 -15.84
CA VAL A 43 4.48 -22.30 -14.93
C VAL A 43 4.51 -23.24 -13.71
N ALA A 44 3.35 -23.47 -13.09
CA ALA A 44 3.08 -24.45 -12.04
C ALA A 44 3.97 -24.37 -10.79
N PHE A 45 4.35 -23.16 -10.36
CA PHE A 45 5.14 -22.95 -9.13
C PHE A 45 4.25 -22.52 -7.96
N ALA A 46 3.39 -23.45 -7.49
CA ALA A 46 2.36 -23.19 -6.49
C ALA A 46 2.89 -22.51 -5.20
N HIS A 47 4.03 -22.94 -4.66
CA HIS A 47 4.59 -22.33 -3.45
C HIS A 47 5.14 -20.91 -3.68
N VAL A 48 5.62 -20.62 -4.89
CA VAL A 48 6.05 -19.26 -5.26
C VAL A 48 4.83 -18.36 -5.47
N ALA A 49 3.77 -18.90 -6.07
CA ALA A 49 2.49 -18.20 -6.19
C ALA A 49 1.92 -17.84 -4.81
N GLU A 50 1.91 -18.79 -3.86
CA GLU A 50 1.47 -18.56 -2.48
C GLU A 50 2.32 -17.52 -1.76
N PHE A 51 3.65 -17.57 -1.92
CA PHE A 51 4.57 -16.58 -1.37
C PHE A 51 4.22 -15.16 -1.84
N PHE A 52 4.08 -14.94 -3.15
CA PHE A 52 3.74 -13.62 -3.68
C PHE A 52 2.33 -13.18 -3.31
N LYS A 53 1.38 -14.12 -3.16
CA LYS A 53 0.04 -13.81 -2.64
C LYS A 53 0.11 -13.25 -1.23
N LYS A 54 0.91 -13.89 -0.36
CA LYS A 54 1.16 -13.41 1.01
C LYS A 54 1.82 -12.04 1.02
N GLN A 55 2.85 -11.82 0.18
CA GLN A 55 3.50 -10.51 0.07
C GLN A 55 2.52 -9.42 -0.40
N SER A 56 1.66 -9.72 -1.38
CA SER A 56 0.63 -8.79 -1.83
C SER A 56 -0.29 -8.34 -0.69
N HIS A 57 -0.72 -9.27 0.15
CA HIS A 57 -1.54 -8.96 1.32
C HIS A 57 -0.76 -8.13 2.36
N GLU A 58 0.50 -8.46 2.61
CA GLU A 58 1.37 -7.76 3.57
C GLU A 58 1.58 -6.29 3.17
N GLU A 59 1.88 -6.00 1.90
CA GLU A 59 2.06 -4.60 1.45
C GLU A 59 0.74 -3.81 1.50
N ARG A 60 -0.39 -4.47 1.24
CA ARG A 60 -1.69 -3.82 1.42
C ARG A 60 -1.96 -3.48 2.89
N GLU A 61 -1.59 -4.36 3.82
CA GLU A 61 -1.65 -4.04 5.25
C GLU A 61 -0.71 -2.90 5.63
N HIS A 62 0.48 -2.79 5.00
CA HIS A 62 1.38 -1.64 5.17
C HIS A 62 0.72 -0.34 4.72
N ALA A 63 0.11 -0.32 3.54
CA ALA A 63 -0.65 0.83 3.04
C ALA A 63 -1.75 1.25 4.05
N GLU A 64 -2.53 0.29 4.56
CA GLU A 64 -3.59 0.56 5.53
C GLU A 64 -3.06 1.11 6.86
N LYS A 65 -1.90 0.66 7.32
CA LYS A 65 -1.23 1.23 8.52
C LYS A 65 -0.85 2.69 8.29
N PHE A 66 -0.32 3.05 7.13
CA PHE A 66 0.00 4.43 6.79
C PHE A 66 -1.25 5.31 6.65
N ILE A 67 -2.33 4.80 6.04
CA ILE A 67 -3.63 5.48 5.96
C ILE A 67 -4.16 5.78 7.37
N LYS A 68 -4.13 4.80 8.28
CA LYS A 68 -4.53 4.98 9.68
C LYS A 68 -3.66 6.03 10.37
N TYR A 69 -2.35 6.01 10.13
CA TYR A 69 -1.42 6.98 10.70
C TYR A 69 -1.67 8.41 10.18
N GLN A 70 -1.89 8.57 8.87
CA GLN A 70 -2.22 9.85 8.24
C GLN A 70 -3.44 10.51 8.93
N ASN A 71 -4.52 9.74 9.08
CA ASN A 71 -5.73 10.22 9.75
C ASN A 71 -5.48 10.51 11.24
N LYS A 72 -4.70 9.68 11.93
CA LYS A 72 -4.30 9.90 13.34
C LYS A 72 -3.54 11.21 13.54
N ARG A 73 -2.72 11.64 12.57
CA ARG A 73 -1.98 12.91 12.60
C ARG A 73 -2.79 14.11 12.12
N GLY A 74 -4.05 13.91 11.74
CA GLY A 74 -4.91 14.97 11.20
C GLY A 74 -4.59 15.35 9.75
N GLY A 75 -3.83 14.52 9.03
CA GLY A 75 -3.65 14.64 7.59
C GLY A 75 -4.89 14.19 6.82
N ARG A 76 -4.82 14.28 5.50
CA ARG A 76 -5.85 13.80 4.57
C ARG A 76 -5.24 12.78 3.63
N VAL A 77 -5.87 11.62 3.60
CA VAL A 77 -5.53 10.54 2.67
C VAL A 77 -5.98 10.96 1.28
N VAL A 78 -5.06 10.92 0.33
CA VAL A 78 -5.35 11.15 -1.09
C VAL A 78 -4.85 9.91 -1.83
N LEU A 79 -5.78 9.01 -2.14
CA LEU A 79 -5.48 7.83 -2.95
C LEU A 79 -5.30 8.27 -4.42
N GLN A 80 -4.37 7.63 -5.10
CA GLN A 80 -4.06 7.88 -6.50
C GLN A 80 -4.23 6.59 -7.29
N ASP A 81 -4.15 6.69 -8.60
CA ASP A 81 -4.12 5.53 -9.46
C ASP A 81 -2.91 4.66 -9.12
N ILE A 82 -3.17 3.36 -9.04
CA ILE A 82 -2.12 2.34 -9.01
C ILE A 82 -1.64 2.22 -10.46
N LYS A 83 -0.42 2.67 -10.71
CA LYS A 83 0.19 2.66 -12.05
C LYS A 83 0.80 1.31 -12.40
#